data_AF-A0A2H3GTH9-F1
#
_entry.id   AF-A0A2H3GTH9-F1
#
_cell.length_a   1.000
_cell.length_b   1.000
_cell.length_c   1.000
_cell.angle_alpha   90.00
_cell.angle_beta   90.00
_cell.angle_gamma   90.00
#
_symmetry.space_group_name_H-M   'P 1'
#
loop_
_entity.id
_entity.type
_entity.pdbx_description
1 polymer ?
#
loop_
_entity_poly.entity_id
_entity_poly.type
_entity_poly.pdbx_seq_one_letter_code
_entity_poly.pdbx_strand_id
1 'polypeptide(L)'
;MGLTRPTYRAIPIQGEIFAFLDHAYEAGVTFWDSADYYNDCEEIIGKWFRRTGKRGDIFLATKFGYVKNSQTFELNTSYVYVKKACAESLRLLDIESIDLSYLHTPNPETPIEETMRALKELQDEGKIKCIGLSAVTSTTLRRAAKIAPVAAIQIGYSAFGLY
;
A
#
# COMPACT_ATOMS: atom_id res chain seq x y z
N MET A 1 6.69 -0.50 -5.78
CA MET A 1 7.63 0.47 -6.38
C MET A 1 7.71 1.72 -5.51
N GLY A 2 8.71 1.80 -4.64
CA GLY A 2 9.02 3.03 -3.90
C GLY A 2 9.84 3.96 -4.77
N LEU A 3 9.17 4.73 -5.64
CA LEU A 3 9.81 5.56 -6.67
C LEU A 3 10.59 6.76 -6.10
N THR A 4 10.33 7.14 -4.85
CA THR A 4 10.91 8.34 -4.24
C THR A 4 11.57 8.09 -2.88
N ARG A 5 11.86 6.83 -2.55
CA ARG A 5 12.64 6.50 -1.34
C ARG A 5 14.14 6.72 -1.61
N PRO A 6 14.89 7.41 -0.73
CA PRO A 6 16.31 7.73 -0.94
C PRO A 6 17.23 6.51 -1.15
N THR A 7 16.72 5.31 -0.84
CA THR A 7 17.41 4.03 -1.02
C THR A 7 17.72 3.70 -2.49
N TYR A 8 17.08 4.36 -3.47
CA TYR A 8 17.17 3.98 -4.90
C TYR A 8 17.87 5.00 -5.83
N ARG A 9 18.68 5.93 -5.30
CA ARG A 9 19.39 7.07 -5.96
C ARG A 9 18.75 8.44 -5.65
N ALA A 10 19.33 9.52 -6.20
CA ALA A 10 18.76 10.86 -6.17
C ALA A 10 17.29 10.81 -6.62
N ILE A 11 16.43 11.53 -5.90
CA ILE A 11 14.99 11.55 -6.18
C ILE A 11 14.80 12.10 -7.60
N PRO A 12 14.28 11.32 -8.55
CA PRO A 12 14.08 11.77 -9.93
C PRO A 12 13.10 12.94 -9.98
N ILE A 13 13.29 13.83 -10.96
CA ILE A 13 12.33 14.93 -11.15
C ILE A 13 11.00 14.38 -11.67
N GLN A 14 9.90 15.08 -11.42
CA GLN A 14 8.56 14.59 -11.76
C GLN A 14 8.41 14.14 -13.23
N GLY A 15 9.05 14.85 -14.18
CA GLY A 15 9.02 14.47 -15.59
C GLY A 15 9.63 13.09 -15.86
N GLU A 16 10.71 12.73 -15.17
CA GLU A 16 11.34 11.41 -15.29
C GLU A 16 10.47 10.31 -14.69
N ILE A 17 9.80 10.59 -13.56
CA ILE A 17 8.88 9.63 -12.93
C ILE A 17 7.69 9.35 -13.84
N PHE A 18 7.15 10.38 -14.48
CA PHE A 18 6.07 10.22 -15.44
C PHE A 18 6.50 9.42 -16.67
N ALA A 19 7.67 9.72 -17.25
CA ALA A 19 8.20 8.94 -18.36
C ALA A 19 8.38 7.45 -17.97
N PHE A 20 8.83 7.19 -16.74
CA PHE A 20 8.92 5.83 -16.21
C PHE A 20 7.55 5.14 -16.10
N LEU A 21 6.54 5.82 -15.55
CA LEU A 21 5.19 5.27 -15.42
C LEU A 21 4.52 5.04 -16.79
N ASP A 22 4.73 5.97 -17.74
CA ASP A 22 4.27 5.82 -19.12
C ASP A 22 4.90 4.57 -19.76
N HIS A 23 6.22 4.40 -19.64
CA HIS A 23 6.92 3.22 -20.15
C HIS A 23 6.46 1.91 -19.48
N ALA A 24 6.28 1.91 -18.15
CA ALA A 24 5.79 0.73 -17.43
C ALA A 24 4.40 0.32 -17.93
N TYR A 25 3.49 1.29 -18.12
CA TYR A 25 2.17 1.04 -18.69
C TYR A 25 2.26 0.49 -20.12
N GLU A 26 3.05 1.12 -20.99
CA GLU A 26 3.24 0.70 -22.39
C GLU A 26 3.84 -0.70 -22.51
N ALA A 27 4.69 -1.10 -21.56
CA ALA A 27 5.24 -2.45 -21.44
C ALA A 27 4.23 -3.48 -20.89
N GLY A 28 2.99 -3.08 -20.60
CA GLY A 28 1.94 -3.95 -20.08
C GLY A 28 2.05 -4.22 -18.57
N VAL A 29 2.84 -3.44 -17.83
CA VAL A 29 2.93 -3.55 -16.37
C VAL A 29 1.70 -2.89 -15.75
N THR A 30 0.70 -3.70 -15.42
CA THR A 30 -0.58 -3.23 -14.88
C THR A 30 -0.75 -3.44 -13.38
N PHE A 31 0.13 -4.19 -12.71
CA PHE A 31 0.15 -4.30 -11.25
C PHE A 31 1.15 -3.30 -10.67
N TRP A 32 0.64 -2.25 -10.01
CA TRP A 32 1.47 -1.20 -9.41
C TRP A 32 1.40 -1.27 -7.89
N ASP A 33 2.57 -1.34 -7.26
CA ASP A 33 2.71 -1.36 -5.80
C ASP A 33 3.25 -0.02 -5.31
N SER A 34 2.67 0.56 -4.26
CA SER A 34 3.13 1.79 -3.59
C SER A 34 3.03 1.62 -2.07
N ALA A 35 3.22 2.69 -1.29
CA ALA A 35 2.90 2.77 0.13
C ALA A 35 2.71 4.23 0.55
N ASP A 36 1.87 4.48 1.57
CA ASP A 36 1.66 5.80 2.17
C ASP A 36 2.95 6.41 2.78
N TYR A 37 3.90 5.54 3.10
CA TYR A 37 5.20 5.87 3.64
C TYR A 37 6.24 6.22 2.56
N TYR A 38 5.97 5.93 1.28
CA TYR A 38 6.90 6.19 0.19
C TYR A 38 6.79 7.64 -0.31
N ASN A 39 7.08 8.60 0.58
CA ASN A 39 7.09 10.04 0.31
C ASN A 39 5.87 10.49 -0.52
N ASP A 40 6.10 11.06 -1.69
CA ASP A 40 5.13 11.61 -2.63
C ASP A 40 4.62 10.60 -3.68
N CYS A 41 4.93 9.31 -3.53
CA CYS A 41 4.65 8.30 -4.54
C CYS A 41 3.15 8.17 -4.85
N GLU A 42 2.28 8.16 -3.83
CA GLU A 42 0.82 8.13 -4.02
C GLU A 42 0.31 9.40 -4.73
N GLU A 43 0.83 10.57 -4.38
CA GLU A 43 0.45 11.83 -5.01
C GLU A 43 0.88 11.87 -6.49
N ILE A 44 2.07 11.38 -6.81
CA ILE A 44 2.57 11.31 -8.18
C ILE A 44 1.74 10.33 -9.00
N ILE A 45 1.42 9.15 -8.47
CA ILE A 45 0.55 8.17 -9.14
C ILE A 45 -0.83 8.78 -9.38
N GLY A 46 -1.40 9.49 -8.41
CA GLY A 46 -2.68 10.19 -8.59
C GLY A 46 -2.63 11.27 -9.66
N LYS A 47 -1.55 12.07 -9.72
CA LYS A 47 -1.31 13.03 -10.80
C LYS A 47 -1.19 12.32 -12.16
N TRP A 48 -0.54 11.16 -12.23
CA TRP A 48 -0.46 10.36 -13.45
C TRP A 48 -1.84 9.89 -13.89
N PHE A 49 -2.68 9.37 -12.98
CA PHE A 49 -4.06 8.96 -13.30
C PHE A 49 -4.90 10.13 -13.83
N ARG A 50 -4.87 11.29 -13.18
CA ARG A 50 -5.57 12.49 -13.67
C ARG A 50 -5.13 12.89 -15.07
N ARG A 51 -3.82 12.80 -15.34
CA ARG A 51 -3.22 13.18 -16.62
C ARG A 51 -3.60 12.22 -17.75
N THR A 52 -3.64 10.91 -17.48
CA THR A 52 -3.78 9.89 -18.52
C THR A 52 -5.19 9.29 -18.63
N GLY A 53 -6.01 9.37 -17.58
CA GLY A 53 -7.31 8.71 -17.49
C GLY A 53 -7.24 7.19 -17.31
N LYS A 54 -6.04 6.61 -17.18
CA LYS A 54 -5.81 5.15 -17.22
C LYS A 54 -5.92 4.45 -15.87
N ARG A 55 -6.60 5.04 -14.89
CA ARG A 55 -6.79 4.42 -13.56
C ARG A 55 -7.44 3.04 -13.64
N GLY A 56 -8.39 2.86 -14.57
CA GLY A 56 -9.13 1.60 -14.74
C GLY A 56 -8.28 0.43 -15.24
N ASP A 57 -7.13 0.72 -15.86
CA ASP A 57 -6.25 -0.30 -16.44
C ASP A 57 -5.21 -0.83 -15.42
N ILE A 58 -5.04 -0.10 -14.31
CA ILE A 58 -4.03 -0.40 -13.30
C ILE A 58 -4.67 -1.09 -12.11
N PHE A 59 -4.16 -2.27 -11.76
CA PHE A 59 -4.37 -2.86 -10.45
C PHE A 59 -3.43 -2.21 -9.44
N LEU A 60 -3.96 -1.32 -8.60
CA LEU A 60 -3.17 -0.54 -7.66
C LEU A 60 -3.17 -1.16 -6.26
N ALA A 61 -1.97 -1.49 -5.79
CA ALA A 61 -1.70 -1.82 -4.41
C ALA A 61 -1.01 -0.66 -3.68
N THR A 62 -1.46 -0.36 -2.46
CA THR A 62 -0.74 0.53 -1.52
C THR A 62 -0.72 -0.08 -0.12
N LYS A 63 0.05 0.52 0.80
CA LYS A 63 0.26 0.01 2.15
C LYS A 63 0.13 1.12 3.18
N PHE A 64 -0.26 0.75 4.39
CA PHE A 64 -0.32 1.63 5.56
C PHE A 64 0.35 0.98 6.78
N GLY A 65 0.59 1.77 7.81
CA GLY A 65 0.93 1.27 9.16
C GLY A 65 2.14 1.94 9.79
N TYR A 66 2.96 2.65 9.01
CA TYR A 66 4.00 3.53 9.54
C TYR A 66 3.42 4.91 9.82
N VAL A 67 3.69 5.46 11.00
CA VAL A 67 3.31 6.83 11.33
C VAL A 67 4.12 7.80 10.45
N LYS A 68 3.42 8.51 9.56
CA LYS A 68 4.02 9.55 8.70
C LYS A 68 4.83 10.55 9.54
N ASN A 69 6.00 10.93 9.04
CA ASN A 69 6.96 11.83 9.69
C ASN A 69 7.56 11.33 11.03
N SER A 70 7.33 10.08 11.41
CA SER A 70 8.05 9.47 12.53
C SER A 70 9.53 9.31 12.17
N GLN A 71 10.41 9.80 13.04
CA GLN A 71 11.87 9.62 12.91
C GLN A 71 12.32 8.22 13.36
N THR A 72 11.44 7.46 14.03
CA THR A 72 11.76 6.19 14.69
C THR A 72 11.04 5.00 14.06
N PHE A 73 10.50 5.14 12.85
CA PHE A 73 9.70 4.10 12.18
C PHE A 73 8.54 3.59 13.05
N GLU A 74 7.92 4.49 13.82
CA GLU A 74 6.78 4.15 14.67
C GLU A 74 5.65 3.50 13.86
N LEU A 75 5.05 2.46 14.43
CA LEU A 75 3.96 1.73 13.82
C LEU A 75 2.64 2.07 14.52
N ASN A 76 1.60 2.33 13.73
CA ASN A 76 0.23 2.40 14.24
C ASN A 76 -0.68 1.62 13.31
N THR A 77 -1.24 0.53 13.83
CA THR A 77 -2.14 -0.35 13.08
C THR A 77 -3.50 -0.46 13.78
N SER A 78 -3.78 0.47 14.70
CA SER A 78 -5.07 0.56 15.39
C SER A 78 -6.20 0.76 14.40
N TYR A 79 -7.40 0.34 14.79
CA TYR A 79 -8.58 0.44 13.95
C TYR A 79 -8.80 1.87 13.42
N VAL A 80 -8.65 2.87 14.30
CA VAL A 80 -8.83 4.29 13.94
C VAL A 80 -7.76 4.76 12.96
N TYR A 81 -6.52 4.35 13.16
CA TYR A 81 -5.43 4.73 12.27
C TYR A 81 -5.57 4.12 10.88
N VAL A 82 -6.00 2.86 10.77
CA VAL A 82 -6.26 2.20 9.48
C VAL A 82 -7.25 3.01 8.64
N LYS A 83 -8.38 3.42 9.24
CA LYS A 83 -9.39 4.25 8.57
C LYS A 83 -8.81 5.60 8.11
N LYS A 84 -8.04 6.26 9.00
CA LYS A 84 -7.37 7.53 8.70
C LYS A 84 -6.38 7.40 7.54
N ALA A 85 -5.52 6.38 7.56
CA ALA A 85 -4.51 6.17 6.53
C ALA A 85 -5.13 5.85 5.17
N CYS A 86 -6.20 5.04 5.15
CA CYS A 86 -6.94 4.74 3.92
C CYS A 86 -7.58 6.02 3.32
N ALA A 87 -8.25 6.83 4.14
CA ALA A 87 -8.85 8.08 3.68
C ALA A 87 -7.81 9.04 3.07
N GLU A 88 -6.64 9.15 3.70
CA GLU A 88 -5.56 10.00 3.19
C GLU A 88 -4.95 9.44 1.90
N SER A 89 -4.77 8.12 1.79
CA SER A 89 -4.26 7.47 0.57
C SER A 89 -5.21 7.72 -0.60
N LEU A 90 -6.52 7.52 -0.40
CA LEU A 90 -7.56 7.81 -1.40
C LEU A 90 -7.54 9.28 -1.85
N ARG A 91 -7.36 10.21 -0.90
CA ARG A 91 -7.26 11.65 -1.18
C ARG A 91 -6.02 12.00 -2.01
N LEU A 92 -4.85 11.44 -1.68
CA LEU A 92 -3.60 11.72 -2.40
C LEU A 92 -3.59 11.10 -3.79
N LEU A 93 -4.10 9.87 -3.91
CA LEU A 93 -4.27 9.16 -5.17
C LEU A 93 -5.39 9.77 -6.03
N ASP A 94 -6.33 10.48 -5.41
CA ASP A 94 -7.52 11.07 -6.05
C ASP A 94 -8.36 10.00 -6.76
N ILE A 95 -8.68 8.94 -5.99
CA ILE A 95 -9.48 7.80 -6.42
C ILE A 95 -10.49 7.44 -5.33
N GLU A 96 -11.57 6.75 -5.72
CA GLU A 96 -12.61 6.32 -4.77
C GLU A 96 -12.31 4.96 -4.11
N SER A 97 -11.48 4.12 -4.77
CA SER A 97 -11.20 2.75 -4.30
C SER A 97 -9.79 2.28 -4.66
N ILE A 98 -9.15 1.59 -3.70
CA ILE A 98 -7.85 0.93 -3.85
C ILE A 98 -8.07 -0.55 -4.17
N ASP A 99 -7.35 -1.10 -5.15
CA ASP A 99 -7.55 -2.51 -5.52
C ASP A 99 -7.02 -3.47 -4.45
N LEU A 100 -5.87 -3.16 -3.85
CA LEU A 100 -5.28 -3.96 -2.77
C LEU A 100 -4.64 -3.07 -1.69
N SER A 101 -5.15 -3.15 -0.47
CA SER A 101 -4.56 -2.45 0.68
C SER A 101 -3.77 -3.43 1.54
N TYR A 102 -2.48 -3.17 1.69
CA TYR A 102 -1.59 -3.94 2.57
C TYR A 102 -1.47 -3.30 3.95
N LEU A 103 -1.56 -4.11 5.00
CA LEU A 103 -0.84 -3.82 6.23
C LEU A 103 0.66 -3.94 5.94
N HIS A 104 1.42 -2.85 6.05
CA HIS A 104 2.85 -2.81 5.68
C HIS A 104 3.70 -3.66 6.64
N THR A 105 3.50 -3.47 7.95
CA THR A 105 4.16 -4.21 9.02
C THR A 105 3.21 -4.26 10.22
N PRO A 106 3.00 -5.42 10.86
CA PRO A 106 2.16 -5.50 12.06
C PRO A 106 2.77 -4.74 13.23
N ASN A 107 1.96 -4.00 13.99
CA ASN A 107 2.37 -3.44 15.28
C ASN A 107 2.20 -4.53 16.37
N PRO A 108 3.25 -4.89 17.14
CA PRO A 108 3.15 -5.86 18.23
C PRO A 108 2.15 -5.50 19.35
N GLU A 109 1.90 -4.21 19.56
CA GLU A 109 1.00 -3.69 20.59
C GLU A 109 -0.47 -3.69 20.15
N THR A 110 -0.73 -3.78 18.85
CA THR A 110 -2.10 -3.83 18.31
C THR A 110 -2.43 -5.25 17.84
N PRO A 111 -3.45 -5.92 18.41
CA PRO A 111 -3.88 -7.23 17.93
C PRO A 111 -4.26 -7.19 16.45
N ILE A 112 -3.80 -8.17 15.67
CA ILE A 112 -4.07 -8.22 14.22
C ILE A 112 -5.57 -8.22 13.91
N GLU A 113 -6.40 -8.79 14.78
CA GLU A 113 -7.86 -8.81 14.61
C GLU A 113 -8.47 -7.41 14.63
N GLU A 114 -7.89 -6.47 15.38
CA GLU A 114 -8.34 -5.07 15.37
C GLU A 114 -8.08 -4.42 14.01
N THR A 115 -6.86 -4.57 13.49
CA THR A 115 -6.49 -4.06 12.16
C THR A 115 -7.36 -4.70 11.07
N MET A 116 -7.59 -6.01 11.15
CA MET A 116 -8.40 -6.74 10.16
C MET A 116 -9.88 -6.36 10.20
N ARG A 117 -10.45 -6.02 11.37
CA ARG A 117 -11.82 -5.50 11.44
C ARG A 117 -11.94 -4.16 10.71
N ALA A 118 -10.99 -3.25 10.90
CA ALA A 118 -10.98 -1.97 10.17
C ALA A 118 -10.87 -2.17 8.66
N LEU A 119 -9.98 -3.06 8.23
CA LEU A 119 -9.82 -3.41 6.81
C LEU A 119 -11.07 -4.05 6.24
N LYS A 120 -11.71 -4.96 6.97
CA LYS A 120 -12.95 -5.60 6.53
C LYS A 120 -14.05 -4.58 6.30
N GLU A 121 -14.23 -3.64 7.22
CA GLU A 121 -15.23 -2.60 7.03
C GLU A 121 -14.89 -1.66 5.87
N LEU A 122 -13.61 -1.29 5.67
CA LEU A 122 -13.22 -0.51 4.49
C LEU A 122 -13.52 -1.27 3.19
N GLN A 123 -13.40 -2.59 3.21
CA GLN A 123 -13.78 -3.44 2.09
C GLN A 123 -15.30 -3.43 1.87
N ASP A 124 -16.08 -3.53 2.94
CA ASP A 124 -17.55 -3.48 2.89
C ASP A 124 -18.05 -2.09 2.43
N GLU A 125 -17.34 -1.02 2.79
CA GLU A 125 -17.57 0.34 2.29
C GLU A 125 -17.13 0.56 0.83
N GLY A 126 -16.48 -0.43 0.20
CA GLY A 126 -15.98 -0.34 -1.19
C GLY A 126 -14.71 0.51 -1.38
N LYS A 127 -14.13 1.03 -0.29
CA LYS A 127 -12.91 1.85 -0.31
C LYS A 127 -11.65 1.05 -0.65
N ILE A 128 -11.67 -0.24 -0.35
CA ILE A 128 -10.64 -1.19 -0.78
C ILE A 128 -11.31 -2.43 -1.36
N LYS A 129 -10.72 -3.06 -2.38
CA LYS A 129 -11.27 -4.31 -2.95
C LYS A 129 -10.69 -5.54 -2.27
N CYS A 130 -9.38 -5.56 -2.08
CA CYS A 130 -8.66 -6.69 -1.50
C CYS A 130 -7.82 -6.28 -0.28
N ILE A 131 -7.64 -7.24 0.62
CA ILE A 131 -6.79 -7.12 1.81
C ILE A 131 -5.51 -7.90 1.59
N GLY A 132 -4.36 -7.27 1.82
CA GLY A 132 -3.05 -7.90 1.82
C GLY A 132 -2.34 -7.71 3.16
N LEU A 133 -1.40 -8.59 3.48
CA LEU A 133 -0.54 -8.45 4.65
C LEU A 133 0.93 -8.54 4.24
N SER A 134 1.79 -7.78 4.90
CA SER A 134 3.23 -7.78 4.68
C SER A 134 3.96 -8.04 6.01
N ALA A 135 5.10 -8.73 5.93
CA ALA A 135 5.97 -9.02 7.09
C ALA A 135 5.24 -9.68 8.28
N VAL A 136 4.28 -10.58 7.99
CA VAL A 136 3.51 -11.31 9.02
C VAL A 136 4.00 -12.74 9.17
N THR A 137 3.98 -13.25 10.41
CA THR A 137 4.20 -14.69 10.66
C THR A 137 3.01 -15.52 10.18
N SER A 138 3.23 -16.81 9.95
CA SER A 138 2.13 -17.74 9.59
C SER A 138 1.04 -17.82 10.67
N THR A 139 1.40 -17.64 11.94
CA THR A 139 0.45 -17.61 13.06
C THR A 139 -0.41 -16.35 13.02
N THR A 140 0.21 -15.19 12.77
CA THR A 140 -0.51 -13.92 12.58
C THR A 140 -1.45 -14.00 11.37
N LEU A 141 -0.99 -14.56 10.25
CA LEU A 141 -1.81 -14.76 9.05
C LEU A 141 -3.05 -15.64 9.33
N ARG A 142 -2.87 -16.78 10.01
CA ARG A 142 -3.99 -17.67 10.37
C ARG A 142 -5.03 -16.97 11.25
N ARG A 143 -4.61 -16.07 12.14
CA ARG A 143 -5.51 -15.27 12.97
C ARG A 143 -6.25 -14.22 12.13
N ALA A 144 -5.52 -13.50 11.27
CA ALA A 144 -6.09 -12.50 10.38
C ALA A 144 -7.15 -13.08 9.44
N ALA A 145 -6.86 -14.24 8.83
CA ALA A 145 -7.74 -14.91 7.88
C ALA A 145 -9.07 -15.40 8.49
N LYS A 146 -9.18 -15.47 9.83
CA LYS A 146 -10.46 -15.76 10.52
C LYS A 146 -11.40 -14.56 10.54
N ILE A 147 -10.88 -13.34 10.36
CA ILE A 147 -11.66 -12.10 10.37
C ILE A 147 -12.12 -11.73 8.95
N ALA A 148 -11.20 -11.77 7.98
CA ALA A 148 -11.51 -11.52 6.57
C ALA A 148 -10.54 -12.27 5.64
N PRO A 149 -10.96 -12.59 4.40
CA PRO A 149 -10.07 -13.19 3.41
C PRO A 149 -8.85 -12.30 3.13
N VAL A 150 -7.66 -12.89 3.23
CA VAL A 150 -6.39 -12.24 2.86
C VAL A 150 -6.03 -12.69 1.45
N ALA A 151 -6.06 -11.76 0.50
CA ALA A 151 -5.86 -12.04 -0.92
C ALA A 151 -4.38 -12.16 -1.31
N ALA A 152 -3.48 -11.51 -0.57
CA ALA A 152 -2.06 -11.49 -0.89
C ALA A 152 -1.17 -11.37 0.35
N ILE A 153 0.04 -11.93 0.22
CA ILE A 153 1.10 -11.84 1.22
C ILE A 153 2.36 -11.29 0.54
N GLN A 154 2.94 -10.25 1.11
CA GLN A 154 4.23 -9.70 0.67
C GLN A 154 5.31 -10.03 1.72
N ILE A 155 6.37 -10.72 1.30
CA ILE A 155 7.43 -11.25 2.16
C ILE A 155 8.79 -10.98 1.53
N GLY A 156 9.84 -10.94 2.36
CA GLY A 156 11.20 -10.94 1.86
C GLY A 156 11.56 -12.34 1.38
N TYR A 157 11.75 -12.54 0.08
CA TYR A 157 12.16 -13.83 -0.46
C TYR A 157 13.25 -13.64 -1.52
N SER A 158 14.33 -14.41 -1.39
CA SER A 158 15.38 -14.49 -2.41
C SER A 158 16.01 -15.88 -2.42
N ALA A 159 16.91 -16.11 -3.38
CA ALA A 159 17.72 -17.34 -3.41
C ALA A 159 18.54 -17.57 -2.13
N PHE A 160 18.78 -16.53 -1.33
CA PHE A 160 19.60 -16.57 -0.12
C PHE A 160 18.78 -16.72 1.17
N GLY A 161 17.46 -16.66 1.09
CA GLY A 161 16.64 -16.84 2.28
C GLY A 161 15.22 -16.29 2.17
N LEU A 162 14.46 -16.64 3.20
CA LEU A 162 13.16 -16.07 3.53
C LEU A 162 13.34 -15.16 4.75
N TYR A 163 12.92 -13.91 4.62
CA TYR A 163 13.08 -12.83 5.60
C TYR A 163 11.72 -12.30 6.05
#